data_AF-A0A2C9D1R0-F1
#
_entry.id   AF-A0A2C9D1R0-F1
#
_cell.length_a   1.000
_cell.length_b   1.000
_cell.length_c   1.000
_cell.angle_alpha   90.00
_cell.angle_beta   90.00
_cell.angle_gamma   90.00
#
_symmetry.space_group_name_H-M   'P 1'
#
loop_
_entity.id
_entity.type
_entity.pdbx_description
1 polymer ?
#
loop_
_entity_poly.entity_id
_entity_poly.type
_entity_poly.pdbx_seq_one_letter_code
_entity_poly.pdbx_strand_id
1 'polypeptide(L)'
;MGLLDGLGSIVSDALSGKPVNLVSIAEQVLQNSGGLNGIIAQLNQAGLGEQVASWIGTGGNMPVSADQIQAALSSDQLKGLAGAFGVDLSQLPQLLAEHLPKAIDEASPDGVLRT
;
A
#
# COMPACT_ATOMS: atom_id res chain seq x y z
N MET A 1 -6.97 -24.46 -11.74
CA MET A 1 -8.33 -24.57 -11.17
C MET A 1 -8.29 -23.95 -9.80
N GLY A 2 -8.99 -22.85 -9.54
CA GLY A 2 -8.85 -22.16 -8.24
C GLY A 2 -9.47 -20.76 -8.14
N LEU A 3 -10.05 -20.23 -9.22
CA LEU A 3 -10.69 -18.90 -9.22
C LEU A 3 -12.22 -18.99 -9.32
N LEU A 4 -12.76 -20.16 -9.65
CA LEU A 4 -14.21 -20.41 -9.75
C LEU A 4 -14.80 -20.81 -8.38
N ASP A 5 -13.97 -21.34 -7.48
CA ASP A 5 -14.39 -21.81 -6.15
C ASP A 5 -14.53 -20.66 -5.12
N GLY A 6 -13.74 -19.59 -5.29
CA GLY A 6 -13.83 -18.41 -4.44
C GLY A 6 -15.09 -17.58 -4.67
N LEU A 7 -15.60 -17.55 -5.90
CA LEU A 7 -16.82 -16.80 -6.25
C LEU A 7 -18.11 -17.58 -5.95
N GLY A 8 -18.07 -18.91 -6.03
CA GLY A 8 -19.19 -19.77 -5.62
C GLY A 8 -19.49 -19.68 -4.12
N SER A 9 -18.45 -19.58 -3.29
CA SER A 9 -18.63 -19.47 -1.84
C SER A 9 -19.23 -18.13 -1.41
N ILE A 10 -18.84 -17.00 -2.01
CA ILE A 10 -19.41 -15.69 -1.63
C ILE A 10 -20.90 -15.57 -1.96
N VAL A 11 -21.37 -16.22 -3.03
CA VAL A 11 -22.79 -16.21 -3.41
C VAL A 11 -23.60 -17.11 -2.48
N SER A 12 -22.99 -18.20 -2.03
CA SER A 12 -23.58 -19.15 -1.07
C SER A 12 -23.71 -18.53 0.33
N ASP A 13 -22.71 -17.75 0.75
CA ASP A 13 -22.66 -17.09 2.06
C ASP A 13 -23.60 -15.86 2.11
N ALA A 14 -23.73 -15.13 0.98
CA ALA A 14 -24.71 -14.06 0.82
C ALA A 14 -26.17 -14.57 0.82
N LEU A 15 -26.43 -15.75 0.25
CA LEU A 15 -27.74 -16.41 0.36
C LEU A 15 -28.03 -16.99 1.75
N SER A 16 -26.98 -17.25 2.55
CA SER A 16 -27.10 -17.80 3.91
C SER A 16 -27.26 -16.72 5.00
N GLY A 17 -27.39 -15.44 4.64
CA GLY A 17 -27.70 -14.35 5.56
C GLY A 17 -26.56 -13.94 6.49
N LYS A 18 -25.31 -14.31 6.19
CA LYS A 18 -24.14 -13.86 6.94
C LYS A 18 -23.72 -12.48 6.43
N PRO A 19 -23.48 -11.51 7.32
CA PRO A 19 -23.06 -10.17 6.91
C PRO A 19 -21.72 -10.29 6.18
N VAL A 20 -21.70 -9.90 4.91
CA VAL A 20 -20.47 -9.81 4.12
C VAL A 20 -19.56 -8.82 4.84
N ASN A 21 -18.51 -9.35 5.47
CA ASN A 21 -17.64 -8.56 6.32
C ASN A 21 -16.59 -7.88 5.45
N LEU A 22 -16.93 -6.70 4.95
CA LEU A 22 -16.07 -5.87 4.10
C LEU A 22 -14.73 -5.53 4.78
N VAL A 23 -14.71 -5.53 6.13
CA VAL A 23 -13.48 -5.34 6.92
C VAL A 23 -12.52 -6.50 6.70
N SER A 24 -13.00 -7.76 6.71
CA SER A 24 -12.16 -8.93 6.47
C SER A 24 -11.63 -8.99 5.04
N ILE A 25 -12.39 -8.48 4.08
CA ILE A 25 -11.95 -8.35 2.68
C ILE A 25 -10.90 -7.24 2.57
N ALA A 26 -11.08 -6.12 3.26
CA ALA A 26 -10.08 -5.05 3.34
C ALA A 26 -8.79 -5.52 4.03
N GLU A 27 -8.90 -6.33 5.10
CA GLU A 27 -7.75 -6.96 5.76
C GLU A 27 -7.02 -7.96 4.84
N GLN A 28 -7.76 -8.79 4.10
CA GLN A 28 -7.19 -9.71 3.12
C GLN A 28 -6.55 -9.00 1.93
N VAL A 29 -7.14 -7.89 1.46
CA VAL A 29 -6.59 -7.03 0.42
C VAL A 29 -5.35 -6.30 0.93
N LEU A 30 -5.33 -5.83 2.18
CA LEU A 30 -4.17 -5.18 2.78
C LEU A 30 -3.02 -6.18 3.02
N GLN A 31 -3.35 -7.40 3.43
CA GLN A 31 -2.40 -8.52 3.54
C GLN A 31 -1.91 -9.02 2.17
N ASN A 32 -2.76 -9.03 1.13
CA ASN A 32 -2.35 -9.38 -0.24
C ASN A 32 -1.60 -8.25 -0.95
N SER A 33 -1.87 -6.98 -0.60
CA SER A 33 -1.22 -5.81 -1.20
C SER A 33 0.10 -5.45 -0.52
N GLY A 34 0.53 -6.23 0.47
CA GLY A 34 1.87 -6.17 1.05
C GLY A 34 2.08 -5.11 2.15
N GLY A 35 1.05 -4.40 2.61
CA GLY A 35 1.20 -3.32 3.59
C GLY A 35 2.25 -2.27 3.16
N LEU A 36 2.95 -1.65 4.11
CA LEU A 36 4.08 -0.74 3.83
C LEU A 36 5.13 -1.38 2.90
N ASN A 37 5.37 -2.69 3.07
CA ASN A 37 6.34 -3.45 2.29
C ASN A 37 5.93 -3.58 0.81
N GLY A 38 4.63 -3.66 0.54
CA GLY A 38 4.08 -3.62 -0.82
C GLY A 38 4.33 -2.28 -1.49
N ILE A 39 4.03 -1.18 -0.78
CA ILE A 39 4.30 0.19 -1.25
C ILE A 39 5.79 0.35 -1.61
N ILE A 40 6.68 -0.14 -0.75
CA ILE A 40 8.13 -0.16 -0.97
C ILE A 40 8.50 -0.98 -2.20
N ALA A 41 7.91 -2.15 -2.38
CA ALA A 41 8.14 -3.00 -3.55
C ALA A 41 7.69 -2.30 -4.85
N GLN A 42 6.56 -1.59 -4.84
CA GLN A 42 6.12 -0.80 -6.00
C GLN A 42 7.03 0.38 -6.29
N LEU A 43 7.40 1.15 -5.28
CA LEU A 43 8.35 2.25 -5.42
C LEU A 43 9.67 1.74 -6.01
N ASN A 44 10.13 0.55 -5.58
CA ASN A 44 11.30 -0.10 -6.15
C ASN A 44 11.08 -0.49 -7.64
N GLN A 45 9.95 -1.12 -7.97
CA GLN A 45 9.58 -1.48 -9.34
C GLN A 45 9.46 -0.26 -10.27
N ALA A 46 9.11 0.90 -9.74
CA ALA A 46 9.02 2.16 -10.47
C ALA A 46 10.37 2.84 -10.72
N GLY A 47 11.47 2.27 -10.20
CA GLY A 47 12.81 2.87 -10.27
C GLY A 47 13.13 3.84 -9.13
N LEU A 48 12.24 4.00 -8.15
CA LEU A 48 12.46 4.81 -6.94
C LEU A 48 13.12 4.02 -5.81
N GLY A 49 13.68 2.84 -6.12
CA GLY A 49 14.32 1.95 -5.14
C GLY A 49 15.48 2.62 -4.40
N GLU A 50 16.22 3.51 -5.05
CA GLU A 50 17.31 4.26 -4.40
C GLU A 50 16.78 5.31 -3.40
N GLN A 51 15.70 6.02 -3.73
CA GLN A 51 15.00 6.92 -2.79
C GLN A 51 14.48 6.15 -1.58
N VAL A 52 13.83 5.01 -1.81
CA VAL A 52 13.32 4.17 -0.71
C VAL A 52 14.44 3.62 0.15
N ALA A 53 15.52 3.10 -0.45
CA ALA A 53 16.69 2.63 0.28
C ALA A 53 17.34 3.77 1.10
N SER A 54 17.31 5.00 0.59
CA SER A 54 17.78 6.18 1.30
C SER A 54 16.91 6.57 2.49
N TRP A 55 15.61 6.23 2.49
CA TRP A 55 14.72 6.42 3.63
C TRP A 55 14.82 5.28 4.64
N ILE A 56 15.08 4.06 4.16
CA ILE A 56 15.23 2.89 5.03
C ILE A 56 16.57 2.94 5.77
N GLY A 57 17.64 3.35 5.09
CA GLY A 57 18.97 3.47 5.67
C GLY A 57 19.15 4.73 6.50
N THR A 58 20.27 4.84 7.20
CA THR A 58 20.66 6.01 8.01
C THR A 58 21.20 7.20 7.17
N GLY A 59 20.89 7.22 5.87
CA GLY A 59 21.31 8.24 4.93
C GLY A 59 20.41 9.48 4.95
N GLY A 60 20.73 10.51 4.16
CA GLY A 60 19.86 11.69 4.05
C GLY A 60 18.64 11.40 3.16
N ASN A 61 17.42 11.58 3.66
CA ASN A 61 16.20 11.24 2.94
C ASN A 61 16.10 11.99 1.61
N MET A 62 16.12 11.25 0.50
CA MET A 62 15.95 11.85 -0.82
C MET A 62 14.52 12.39 -0.98
N PRO A 63 14.35 13.58 -1.59
CA PRO A 63 13.02 14.10 -1.90
C PRO A 63 12.35 13.25 -2.99
N VAL A 64 11.03 13.11 -2.91
CA VAL A 64 10.19 12.47 -3.92
C VAL A 64 9.04 13.40 -4.28
N SER A 65 8.56 13.34 -5.51
CA SER A 65 7.44 14.16 -5.99
C SER A 65 6.16 13.34 -6.05
N ALA A 66 5.00 14.00 -5.93
CA ALA A 66 3.70 13.36 -6.07
C ALA A 66 3.57 12.58 -7.40
N ASP A 67 4.08 13.15 -8.49
CA ASP A 67 4.09 12.52 -9.82
C ASP A 67 4.90 11.21 -9.84
N GLN A 68 6.04 11.18 -9.13
CA GLN A 68 6.85 9.97 -8.99
C GLN A 68 6.12 8.89 -8.19
N ILE A 69 5.44 9.27 -7.10
CA ILE A 69 4.61 8.34 -6.32
C ILE A 69 3.42 7.84 -7.13
N GLN A 70 2.77 8.71 -7.90
CA GLN A 70 1.65 8.35 -8.76
C GLN A 70 2.09 7.46 -9.94
N ALA A 71 3.30 7.67 -10.46
CA ALA A 71 3.89 6.80 -11.47
C ALA A 71 4.28 5.43 -10.89
N ALA A 72 4.65 5.40 -9.60
CA ALA A 72 5.06 4.18 -8.92
C ALA A 72 3.91 3.31 -8.41
N LEU A 73 2.87 3.94 -7.88
CA LEU A 73 1.69 3.27 -7.36
C LEU A 73 0.59 3.29 -8.40
N SER A 74 0.11 2.11 -8.77
CA SER A 74 -1.03 2.01 -9.68
C SER A 74 -2.29 2.64 -9.06
N SER A 75 -3.17 3.19 -9.89
CA SER A 75 -4.43 3.82 -9.44
C SER A 75 -5.26 2.93 -8.51
N ASP A 76 -5.20 1.61 -8.69
CA ASP A 76 -5.91 0.64 -7.85
C ASP A 76 -5.33 0.59 -6.42
N GLN A 77 -4.02 0.71 -6.28
CA GLN A 77 -3.36 0.73 -4.97
C GLN A 77 -3.49 2.05 -4.27
N LEU A 78 -3.35 3.16 -5.01
CA LEU A 78 -3.68 4.47 -4.48
C LEU A 78 -5.12 4.46 -3.96
N LYS A 79 -6.04 3.74 -4.62
CA LYS A 79 -7.45 3.65 -4.20
C LYS A 79 -7.61 2.83 -2.93
N GLY A 80 -6.88 1.71 -2.81
CA GLY A 80 -6.83 0.91 -1.58
C GLY A 80 -6.28 1.70 -0.40
N LEU A 81 -5.19 2.45 -0.61
CA LEU A 81 -4.58 3.32 0.41
C LEU A 81 -5.49 4.49 0.76
N ALA A 82 -6.04 5.19 -0.24
CA ALA A 82 -7.00 6.28 -0.04
C ALA A 82 -8.18 5.84 0.83
N GLY A 83 -8.73 4.65 0.56
CA GLY A 83 -9.79 4.05 1.38
C GLY A 83 -9.34 3.70 2.80
N ALA A 84 -8.11 3.23 2.98
CA ALA A 84 -7.56 2.90 4.31
C ALA A 84 -7.23 4.14 5.16
N PHE A 85 -6.72 5.20 4.53
CA PHE A 85 -6.36 6.45 5.19
C PHE A 85 -7.53 7.45 5.29
N GLY A 86 -8.64 7.21 4.58
CA GLY A 86 -9.80 8.10 4.56
C GLY A 86 -9.53 9.43 3.85
N VAL A 87 -8.64 9.42 2.84
CA VAL A 87 -8.23 10.61 2.08
C VAL A 87 -8.54 10.45 0.60
N ASP A 88 -8.62 11.56 -0.13
CA ASP A 88 -8.85 11.54 -1.56
C ASP A 88 -7.66 10.98 -2.35
N LEU A 89 -7.98 10.16 -3.34
CA LEU A 89 -7.04 9.55 -4.30
C LEU A 89 -6.10 10.56 -4.96
N SER A 90 -6.62 11.75 -5.27
CA SER A 90 -5.86 12.83 -5.93
C SER A 90 -4.92 13.58 -4.98
N GLN A 91 -5.17 13.53 -3.68
CA GLN A 91 -4.35 14.20 -2.65
C GLN A 91 -3.36 13.23 -2.00
N LEU A 92 -3.67 11.94 -2.01
CA LEU A 92 -2.83 10.87 -1.49
C LEU A 92 -1.39 10.92 -2.01
N PRO A 93 -1.09 10.99 -3.33
CA PRO A 93 0.29 11.00 -3.80
C PRO A 93 1.09 12.22 -3.31
N GLN A 94 0.43 13.37 -3.12
CA GLN A 94 1.07 14.58 -2.60
C GLN A 94 1.36 14.45 -1.10
N LEU A 95 0.40 13.93 -0.33
CA LEU A 95 0.60 13.63 1.09
C LEU A 95 1.71 12.58 1.30
N LEU A 96 1.71 11.52 0.50
CA LEU A 96 2.76 10.50 0.54
C LEU A 96 4.11 11.15 0.20
N ALA A 97 4.19 12.03 -0.80
CA ALA A 97 5.46 12.63 -1.17
C ALA A 97 6.10 13.47 -0.04
N GLU A 98 5.28 14.14 0.77
CA GLU A 98 5.75 14.92 1.93
C GLU A 98 6.01 14.08 3.18
N HIS A 99 5.18 13.05 3.44
CA HIS A 99 5.20 12.34 4.72
C HIS A 99 5.84 10.95 4.66
N LEU A 100 5.75 10.25 3.53
CA LEU A 100 6.28 8.89 3.37
C LEU A 100 7.80 8.80 3.62
N PRO A 101 8.65 9.75 3.16
CA PRO A 101 10.08 9.71 3.44
C PRO A 101 10.40 9.73 4.94
N LYS A 102 9.63 10.49 5.73
CA LYS A 102 9.78 10.58 7.19
C LYS A 102 9.19 9.36 7.90
N ALA A 103 8.01 8.91 7.45
CA ALA A 103 7.35 7.76 8.03
C ALA A 103 8.16 6.46 7.86
N ILE A 104 8.84 6.31 6.71
CA ILE A 104 9.73 5.17 6.48
C ILE A 104 10.96 5.28 7.37
N ASP A 105 11.63 6.43 7.41
CA ASP A 105 12.79 6.70 8.27
C ASP A 105 12.50 6.42 9.75
N GLU A 106 11.37 6.90 10.28
CA GLU A 106 10.93 6.59 11.65
C GLU A 106 10.61 5.10 11.87
N ALA A 107 10.14 4.40 10.83
CA ALA A 107 9.86 2.97 10.88
C ALA A 107 11.09 2.08 10.67
N SER A 108 12.24 2.65 10.26
CA SER A 108 13.52 1.95 10.04
C SER A 108 14.67 2.47 10.91
N PRO A 109 14.52 2.50 12.25
CA PRO A 109 15.54 3.04 13.15
C PRO A 109 16.89 2.29 13.12
N ASP A 110 16.92 1.04 12.65
CA ASP A 110 18.13 0.21 12.53
C ASP A 110 18.58 -0.03 11.08
N GLY A 111 18.03 0.69 10.08
CA GLY A 111 18.30 0.37 8.68
C GLY A 111 17.52 -0.85 8.16
N VAL A 112 16.59 -1.36 8.98
CA VAL A 112 15.77 -2.53 8.69
C VAL A 112 14.34 -2.19 9.04
N LEU A 113 13.43 -2.38 8.08
CA LEU A 113 12.00 -2.26 8.31
C LEU A 113 11.56 -3.37 9.28
N ARG A 114 11.17 -3.01 10.49
CA ARG A 114 10.47 -3.92 11.40
C ARG A 114 9.00 -3.97 10.97
N THR A 115 8.70 -4.70 9.91
CA THR A 115 7.33 -5.07 9.50
C THR A 115 7.05 -6.50 9.87
#